data_AF-A0A955D1K4-F1
#
_entry.id   AF-A0A955D1K4-F1
#
_cell.length_a   1.000
_cell.length_b   1.000
_cell.length_c   1.000
_cell.angle_alpha   90.00
_cell.angle_beta   90.00
_cell.angle_gamma   90.00
#
_symmetry.space_group_name_H-M   'P 1'
#
loop_
_entity.id
_entity.type
_entity.pdbx_description
1 polymer ?
#
loop_
_entity_poly.entity_id
_entity_poly.type
_entity_poly.pdbx_seq_one_letter_code
_entity_poly.pdbx_strand_id
1 'polypeptide(L)'
;LYVARYHAHDLSLPMLSGHPCTWLGCEVPCGPQGLPAQADAFFVNDGRGAFVERTSACGMALPQARYGFQPVFGDFDGDGDAVLERGLSGRTGAGRDGGRIRRERERA
;
A
#
# COMPACT_ATOMS: atom_id res chain seq x y z
N LEU A 1 -4.26 12.02 0.00
CA LEU A 1 -4.79 10.88 -0.78
C LEU A 1 -3.80 9.73 -0.66
N TYR A 2 -4.26 8.56 -0.23
CA TYR A 2 -3.44 7.35 -0.21
C TYR A 2 -3.93 6.40 -1.29
N VAL A 3 -3.00 5.78 -2.00
CA VAL A 3 -3.29 4.79 -3.04
C VAL A 3 -2.57 3.50 -2.68
N ALA A 4 -3.35 2.54 -2.18
CA ALA A 4 -2.88 1.17 -2.01
C ALA A 4 -2.71 0.53 -3.40
N ARG A 5 -1.53 -0.06 -3.65
CA ARG A 5 -1.16 -0.69 -4.90
C ARG A 5 -0.81 -2.15 -4.63
N TYR A 6 -1.24 -3.02 -5.53
CA TYR A 6 -1.15 -4.46 -5.34
C TYR A 6 0.09 -4.98 -6.07
N HIS A 7 0.00 -5.20 -7.38
CA HIS A 7 1.12 -5.57 -8.24
C HIS A 7 1.34 -4.51 -9.32
N ALA A 8 2.54 -4.48 -9.89
CA ALA A 8 2.82 -3.65 -11.05
C ALA A 8 2.06 -4.25 -12.24
N HIS A 9 1.13 -3.47 -12.77
CA HIS A 9 0.27 -3.90 -13.86
C HIS A 9 1.05 -3.95 -15.18
N ASP A 10 1.11 -5.13 -15.78
CA ASP A 10 1.71 -5.38 -17.08
C ASP A 10 0.87 -6.44 -17.80
N LEU A 11 0.28 -6.06 -18.94
CA LEU A 11 -0.62 -6.89 -19.72
C LEU A 11 0.08 -8.06 -20.43
N SER A 12 1.42 -8.05 -20.46
CA SER A 12 2.21 -9.15 -21.02
C SER A 12 2.48 -10.27 -20.00
N LEU A 13 2.19 -10.04 -18.71
CA LEU A 13 2.43 -11.05 -17.69
C LEU A 13 1.43 -12.21 -17.81
N PRO A 14 1.91 -13.46 -17.67
CA PRO A 14 1.02 -14.61 -17.71
C PRO A 14 0.04 -14.55 -16.55
N MET A 15 -1.25 -14.67 -16.86
CA MET A 15 -2.37 -14.63 -15.90
C MET A 15 -2.28 -15.69 -14.77
N LEU A 16 -1.45 -16.71 -14.95
CA LEU A 16 -1.16 -17.78 -13.99
C LEU A 16 0.35 -17.87 -13.67
N SER A 17 1.02 -16.75 -13.43
CA SER A 17 2.31 -16.82 -12.74
C SER A 17 2.08 -17.22 -11.28
N GLY A 18 2.75 -18.26 -10.79
CA GLY A 18 2.73 -18.64 -9.37
C GLY A 18 2.38 -20.10 -9.11
N HIS A 19 2.53 -20.54 -7.86
CA HIS A 19 2.07 -21.87 -7.45
C HIS A 19 0.55 -21.82 -7.22
N PRO A 20 -0.22 -22.85 -7.65
CA PRO A 20 -1.64 -22.93 -7.38
C PRO A 20 -1.88 -23.19 -5.89
N CYS A 21 -2.96 -22.61 -5.37
CA CYS A 21 -3.49 -22.89 -4.04
C CYS A 21 -4.69 -23.82 -4.19
N THR A 22 -4.89 -24.71 -3.22
CA THR A 22 -6.13 -25.47 -3.14
C THR A 22 -7.13 -24.71 -2.28
N TRP A 23 -8.24 -24.28 -2.88
CA TRP A 23 -9.37 -23.72 -2.15
C TRP A 23 -10.60 -24.61 -2.35
N LEU A 24 -11.09 -25.20 -1.25
CA LEU A 24 -12.21 -26.15 -1.25
C LEU A 24 -12.04 -27.31 -2.24
N GLY A 25 -10.80 -27.77 -2.46
CA GLY A 25 -10.47 -28.86 -3.39
C GLY A 25 -10.26 -28.42 -4.85
N CYS A 26 -10.48 -27.15 -5.19
CA CYS A 26 -10.22 -26.59 -6.51
C CYS A 26 -8.86 -25.88 -6.55
N GLU A 27 -8.12 -26.02 -7.65
CA GLU A 27 -6.92 -25.21 -7.89
C GLU A 27 -7.30 -23.79 -8.26
N VAL A 28 -6.79 -22.82 -7.49
CA VAL A 28 -6.99 -21.39 -7.70
C VAL A 28 -5.65 -20.66 -7.60
N PRO A 29 -5.49 -19.46 -8.20
CA PRO A 29 -4.31 -18.64 -7.95
C PRO A 29 -4.18 -18.31 -6.45
N CYS A 30 -2.98 -18.50 -5.87
CA CYS A 30 -2.67 -18.16 -4.48
C CYS A 30 -2.69 -16.65 -4.14
N GLY A 31 -3.13 -15.80 -5.09
CA GLY A 31 -2.89 -14.36 -5.08
C GLY A 31 -1.73 -13.97 -6.00
N PRO A 32 -1.12 -12.79 -5.84
CA PRO A 32 -0.18 -12.19 -6.79
C PRO A 32 1.22 -12.80 -6.69
N GLN A 33 1.35 -14.02 -6.15
CA GLN A 33 2.64 -14.67 -5.97
C GLN A 33 3.30 -14.89 -7.34
N GLY A 34 4.51 -14.36 -7.52
CA GLY A 34 5.23 -14.42 -8.80
C GLY A 34 5.11 -13.15 -9.63
N LEU A 35 4.13 -12.28 -9.33
CA LEU A 35 4.04 -10.95 -9.95
C LEU A 35 4.95 -9.94 -9.23
N PRO A 36 5.50 -8.93 -9.93
CA PRO A 36 6.20 -7.83 -9.27
C PRO A 36 5.21 -7.01 -8.42
N ALA A 37 5.50 -6.84 -7.12
CA ALA A 37 4.72 -5.95 -6.26
C ALA A 37 4.92 -4.48 -6.67
N GLN A 38 3.91 -3.64 -6.44
CA GLN A 38 4.01 -2.19 -6.61
C GLN A 38 3.89 -1.51 -5.25
N ALA A 39 4.87 -0.68 -4.88
CA ALA A 39 4.82 0.05 -3.61
C ALA A 39 3.57 0.93 -3.54
N ASP A 40 3.04 1.23 -2.36
CA ASP A 40 1.93 2.18 -2.22
C ASP A 40 2.36 3.62 -2.52
N ALA A 41 1.42 4.55 -2.71
CA ALA A 41 1.73 5.97 -2.89
C ALA A 41 0.91 6.87 -1.97
N PHE A 42 1.52 7.97 -1.53
CA PHE A 42 0.86 9.02 -0.77
C PHE A 42 0.99 10.34 -1.51
N PHE A 43 -0.14 11.00 -1.73
CA PHE A 43 -0.25 12.27 -2.41
C PHE A 43 -0.84 13.35 -1.50
N VAL A 44 -0.21 14.52 -1.52
CA VAL A 44 -0.64 15.71 -0.79
C VAL A 44 -1.35 16.66 -1.76
N ASN A 45 -2.53 17.16 -1.38
CA ASN A 45 -3.24 18.18 -2.15
C ASN A 45 -2.45 19.50 -2.07
N ASP A 46 -2.16 20.11 -3.20
CA ASP A 46 -1.41 21.37 -3.28
C ASP A 46 -2.27 22.62 -3.04
N GLY A 47 -3.56 22.45 -2.78
CA GLY A 47 -4.53 23.53 -2.57
C GLY A 47 -4.99 24.21 -3.86
N ARG A 48 -4.47 23.81 -5.01
CA ARG A 48 -4.77 24.38 -6.34
C ARG A 48 -5.54 23.41 -7.24
N GLY A 49 -6.02 22.31 -6.68
CA GLY A 49 -6.76 21.28 -7.38
C GLY A 49 -5.89 20.13 -7.92
N ALA A 50 -4.59 20.10 -7.59
CA ALA A 50 -3.71 19.00 -7.95
C ALA A 50 -3.23 18.23 -6.71
N PHE A 51 -2.78 17.01 -6.95
CA PHE A 51 -2.20 16.13 -5.95
C PHE A 51 -0.76 15.83 -6.33
N VAL A 52 0.17 16.05 -5.40
CA VAL A 52 1.60 15.84 -5.61
C VAL A 52 2.05 14.64 -4.79
N GLU A 53 2.75 13.70 -5.43
CA GLU A 53 3.30 12.56 -4.72
C GLU A 53 4.36 13.02 -3.70
N ARG A 54 4.20 12.57 -2.46
CA ARG A 54 5.06 12.89 -1.31
C ARG A 54 5.35 11.65 -0.45
N THR A 55 5.23 10.45 -1.02
CA THR A 55 5.40 9.17 -0.31
C THR A 55 6.64 9.12 0.59
N SER A 56 7.84 9.36 0.03
CA SER A 56 9.09 9.34 0.81
C SER A 56 9.21 10.53 1.76
N ALA A 57 8.81 11.73 1.33
CA ALA A 57 8.90 12.94 2.13
C ALA A 57 8.04 12.88 3.41
N CYS A 58 6.90 12.18 3.34
CA CYS A 58 6.01 11.96 4.47
C CYS A 58 6.37 10.71 5.29
N GLY A 59 7.51 10.04 5.02
CA GLY A 59 7.91 8.83 5.74
C GLY A 59 7.02 7.61 5.46
N MET A 60 6.25 7.61 4.36
CA MET A 60 5.30 6.55 4.01
C MET A 60 5.90 5.48 3.08
N ALA A 61 7.12 5.68 2.62
CA ALA A 61 7.82 4.77 1.72
C ALA A 61 8.18 3.45 2.43
N LEU A 62 7.88 2.34 1.79
CA LEU A 62 8.29 1.02 2.25
C LEU A 62 9.72 0.72 1.76
N PRO A 63 10.56 0.04 2.57
CA PRO A 63 11.89 -0.40 2.14
C PRO A 63 11.85 -1.33 0.92
N GLN A 64 10.75 -2.05 0.74
CA GLN A 64 10.50 -2.93 -0.40
C GLN A 64 9.02 -2.84 -0.79
N ALA A 65 8.72 -2.91 -2.09
CA ALA A 65 7.36 -3.05 -2.56
C ALA A 65 6.70 -4.32 -1.99
N ARG A 66 5.42 -4.22 -1.68
CA ARG A 66 4.57 -5.26 -1.09
C ARG A 66 3.21 -5.19 -1.76
N TYR A 67 2.43 -6.26 -1.70
CA TYR A 67 1.06 -6.25 -2.19
C TYR A 67 0.18 -5.57 -1.14
N GLY A 68 -0.06 -4.26 -1.30
CA GLY A 68 -0.84 -3.45 -0.37
C GLY A 68 -2.34 -3.67 -0.51
N PHE A 69 -3.05 -3.75 0.62
CA PHE A 69 -4.50 -3.84 0.67
C PHE A 69 -5.05 -3.30 2.00
N GLN A 70 -6.34 -2.92 1.99
CA GLN A 70 -7.09 -2.50 3.18
C GLN A 70 -6.37 -1.44 4.06
N PRO A 71 -6.04 -0.25 3.52
CA PRO A 71 -5.54 0.83 4.36
C PRO A 71 -6.64 1.29 5.32
N VAL A 72 -6.29 1.41 6.60
CA VAL A 72 -7.16 1.94 7.67
C VAL A 72 -6.52 3.21 8.21
N PHE A 73 -7.32 4.27 8.35
CA PHE A 73 -6.90 5.54 8.93
C PHE A 73 -7.66 5.77 10.22
N GLY A 74 -6.96 6.16 11.28
CA GLY A 74 -7.58 6.51 12.56
C GLY A 74 -6.68 7.43 13.38
N ASP A 75 -7.28 8.35 14.13
CA ASP A 75 -6.59 9.14 15.15
C ASP A 75 -6.69 8.39 16.49
N PHE A 76 -5.75 7.49 16.74
CA PHE A 76 -5.82 6.58 17.89
C PHE A 76 -5.36 7.22 19.20
N ASP A 77 -4.61 8.33 19.15
CA ASP A 77 -4.12 9.05 20.33
C ASP A 77 -4.74 10.44 20.51
N GLY A 78 -5.60 10.88 19.59
CA GLY A 78 -6.42 12.09 19.74
C GLY A 78 -5.66 13.40 19.48
N ASP A 79 -4.52 13.35 18.79
CA ASP A 79 -3.69 14.53 18.51
C ASP A 79 -4.04 15.25 17.20
N GLY A 80 -5.07 14.75 16.50
CA GLY A 80 -5.58 15.32 15.26
C GLY A 80 -4.81 14.90 14.00
N ASP A 81 -3.80 14.05 14.15
CA ASP A 81 -3.02 13.43 13.08
C ASP A 81 -3.42 11.96 12.92
N ALA A 82 -3.88 11.59 11.72
CA ALA A 82 -4.28 10.22 11.47
C ALA A 82 -3.07 9.28 11.40
N VAL A 83 -3.19 8.12 12.04
CA VAL A 83 -2.31 6.97 11.86
C VAL A 83 -2.85 6.12 10.72
N LEU A 84 -1.98 5.75 9.79
CA LEU A 84 -2.25 4.77 8.74
C LEU A 84 -1.76 3.41 9.21
N GLU A 85 -2.66 2.43 9.21
CA GLU A 85 -2.37 1.00 9.34
C GLU A 85 -2.68 0.33 8.00
N ARG A 86 -1.75 -0.48 7.46
CA ARG A 86 -1.92 -1.14 6.16
C ARG A 86 -1.63 -2.64 6.23
N GLY A 87 -2.49 -3.42 5.57
CA GLY A 87 -2.24 -4.83 5.30
C GLY A 87 -1.25 -4.98 4.15
N LEU A 88 -0.20 -5.76 4.36
CA LEU A 88 0.82 -6.05 3.36
C LEU A 88 0.93 -7.56 3.17
N SER A 89 0.87 -8.04 1.93
CA SER A 89 1.27 -9.41 1.59
C SER A 89 2.60 -9.39 0.84
N GLY A 90 3.44 -10.39 1.09
CA GLY A 90 4.74 -10.53 0.43
C GLY A 90 5.23 -11.98 0.43
N ARG A 91 6.40 -12.22 -0.19
CA ARG A 91 7.00 -13.57 -0.27
C ARG A 91 7.23 -14.24 1.08
N THR A 92 7.35 -13.47 2.15
CA THR A 92 7.60 -13.94 3.53
C THR A 92 6.33 -14.04 4.38
N GLY A 93 5.14 -13.87 3.79
CA GLY A 93 3.85 -13.93 4.50
C GLY A 93 3.16 -12.57 4.64
N ALA A 94 2.03 -12.56 5.36
CA ALA A 94 1.27 -11.35 5.66
C ALA A 94 1.92 -10.56 6.80
N GLY A 95 1.98 -9.24 6.64
CA GLY A 95 2.50 -8.30 7.63
C GLY A 95 1.60 -7.09 7.77
N ARG A 96 1.80 -6.36 8.86
CA ARG A 96 1.21 -5.03 9.09
C ARG A 96 2.34 -4.04 9.22
N ASP A 97 2.17 -2.89 8.60
CA ASP A 97 3.07 -1.75 8.74
C ASP A 97 2.22 -0.48 8.81
N GLY A 98 2.76 0.57 9.39
CA GLY A 98 2.01 1.79 9.62
C GLY A 98 2.89 3.03 9.71
N GLY A 99 2.28 4.18 9.47
CA GLY A 99 2.95 5.48 9.50
C GLY A 99 2.01 6.58 9.99
N ARG A 100 2.56 7.56 10.70
CA ARG A 100 1.81 8.73 11.18
C ARG A 100 1.73 9.79 10.09
N ILE A 101 0.53 10.23 9.72
CA ILE A 101 0.32 11.36 8.83
C ILE A 101 0.33 12.62 9.68
N ARG A 102 1.45 13.34 9.67
CA ARG A 102 1.53 14.64 10.32
C ARG A 102 0.97 15.73 9.43
N ARG A 103 0.11 16.59 9.97
CA ARG A 103 -0.16 17.87 9.32
C ARG A 103 1.13 18.70 9.32
N GLU A 104 1.55 19.17 8.16
CA GLU A 104 2.46 20.32 8.10
C GLU A 104 1.69 21.50 8.69
N ARG A 105 1.90 21.79 9.99
CA ARG A 105 1.49 23.08 10.53
C ARG A 105 2.29 24.10 9.75
N GLU A 106 1.58 24.97 9.04
CA GLU A 106 2.15 26.14 8.39
C GLU A 106 3.14 26.76 9.38
N ARG A 107 4.42 26.79 9.01
CA ARG A 107 5.39 27.66 9.68
C ARG A 107 4.90 29.08 9.38
N ALA A 108 4.12 29.63 10.30
CA ALA A 108 3.90 31.07 10.44
C ALA A 108 4.96 31.63 11.38
#